data_AF-A0A257GT92-F1
#
_entry.id   AF-A0A257GT92-F1
#
_cell.length_a   1.000
_cell.length_b   1.000
_cell.length_c   1.000
_cell.angle_alpha   90.00
_cell.angle_beta   90.00
_cell.angle_gamma   90.00
#
_symmetry.space_group_name_H-M   'P 1'
#
loop_
_entity.id
_entity.type
_entity.pdbx_description
1 polymer ?
#
loop_
_entity_poly.entity_id
_entity_poly.type
_entity_poly.pdbx_seq_one_letter_code
_entity_poly.pdbx_strand_id
1 'polypeptide(L)'
;MTGTSSTFDSFFSKESIAGIFEALESDPSEAAHQALQQLRKASPLMLHVTLEQIRRARHMTLADDLRMERDMVHRCFTLRPGLASETVESIRALAVDKDRSPKWCPARIQDVTREMVAPFFESPWAEQAHPLKSLSD
;
A
#
# COMPACT_ATOMS: atom_id res chain seq x y z
N MET A 1 1.10 -31.18 -6.29
CA MET A 1 0.47 -29.86 -6.07
C MET A 1 1.57 -28.80 -5.94
N THR A 2 2.23 -28.45 -7.04
CA THR A 2 3.39 -27.54 -7.06
C THR A 2 3.40 -26.80 -8.39
N GLY A 3 2.87 -25.59 -8.44
CA GLY A 3 2.82 -24.81 -9.68
C GLY A 3 2.36 -23.36 -9.51
N THR A 4 1.71 -23.03 -8.40
CA THR A 4 1.14 -21.68 -8.18
C THR A 4 2.16 -20.69 -7.63
N SER A 5 3.11 -21.11 -6.76
CA SER A 5 4.02 -20.17 -6.08
C SER A 5 4.96 -19.44 -7.05
N SER A 6 5.63 -20.16 -7.95
CA SER A 6 6.67 -19.57 -8.81
C SER A 6 6.15 -18.52 -9.78
N THR A 7 4.92 -18.70 -10.28
CA THR A 7 4.32 -17.78 -11.24
C THR A 7 3.86 -16.49 -10.55
N PHE A 8 3.23 -16.61 -9.36
CA PHE A 8 2.87 -15.44 -8.55
C PHE A 8 4.10 -14.63 -8.12
N ASP A 9 5.16 -15.31 -7.69
CA ASP A 9 6.43 -14.67 -7.33
C ASP A 9 7.00 -13.87 -8.52
N SER A 10 6.84 -14.37 -9.75
CA SER A 10 7.29 -13.65 -10.96
C SER A 10 6.53 -12.35 -11.23
N PHE A 11 5.23 -12.30 -10.89
CA PHE A 11 4.42 -11.09 -11.05
C PHE A 11 4.75 -10.06 -9.98
N PHE A 12 4.82 -10.48 -8.71
CA PHE A 12 4.99 -9.57 -7.57
C PHE A 12 6.46 -9.24 -7.25
N SER A 13 7.42 -9.81 -7.99
CA SER A 13 8.84 -9.44 -7.94
C SER A 13 9.18 -8.21 -8.79
N LYS A 14 8.27 -7.72 -9.63
CA LYS A 14 8.50 -6.52 -10.47
C LYS A 14 8.78 -5.29 -9.62
N GLU A 15 9.60 -4.38 -10.15
CA GLU A 15 10.11 -3.20 -9.43
C GLU A 15 9.05 -2.12 -9.15
N SER A 16 7.92 -2.11 -9.84
CA SER A 16 6.90 -1.08 -9.68
C SER A 16 5.50 -1.64 -9.78
N ILE A 17 4.52 -0.92 -9.22
CA ILE A 17 3.10 -1.27 -9.39
C ILE A 17 2.71 -1.32 -10.86
N ALA A 18 3.21 -0.39 -11.68
CA ALA A 18 3.02 -0.43 -13.13
C ALA A 18 3.54 -1.74 -13.74
N GLY A 19 4.76 -2.17 -13.38
CA GLY A 19 5.32 -3.43 -13.87
C GLY A 19 4.57 -4.67 -13.37
N ILE A 20 4.03 -4.65 -12.15
CA ILE A 20 3.15 -5.71 -11.63
C ILE A 20 1.87 -5.78 -12.46
N PHE A 21 1.24 -4.64 -12.75
CA PHE A 21 0.02 -4.58 -13.56
C PHE A 21 0.28 -5.06 -14.99
N GLU A 22 1.34 -4.60 -15.64
CA GLU A 22 1.70 -5.06 -17.00
C GLU A 22 1.95 -6.57 -17.07
N ALA A 23 2.64 -7.12 -16.07
CA ALA A 23 2.91 -8.56 -16.00
C ALA A 23 1.63 -9.38 -15.82
N LEU A 24 0.72 -8.91 -14.96
CA LEU A 24 -0.58 -9.55 -14.75
C LEU A 24 -1.52 -9.39 -15.94
N GLU A 25 -1.48 -8.26 -16.65
CA GLU A 25 -2.30 -8.01 -17.85
C GLU A 25 -1.84 -8.83 -19.06
N SER A 26 -0.54 -9.14 -19.14
CA SER A 26 0.04 -9.92 -20.23
C SER A 26 -0.14 -11.43 -20.06
N ASP A 27 -0.51 -11.89 -18.87
CA ASP A 27 -0.66 -13.31 -18.56
C ASP A 27 -2.13 -13.76 -18.72
N PRO A 28 -2.42 -14.78 -19.54
CA PRO A 28 -3.79 -15.19 -19.84
C PRO A 28 -4.42 -16.04 -18.72
N SER A 29 -3.71 -16.36 -17.65
CA SER A 29 -4.22 -17.24 -16.59
C SER A 29 -5.37 -16.59 -15.81
N GLU A 30 -6.30 -17.42 -15.34
CA GLU A 30 -7.37 -16.95 -14.47
C GLU A 30 -6.83 -16.34 -13.16
N ALA A 31 -5.73 -16.90 -12.65
CA ALA A 31 -5.07 -16.40 -11.46
C ALA A 31 -4.57 -14.95 -11.61
N ALA A 32 -3.93 -14.63 -12.74
CA ALA A 32 -3.48 -13.27 -13.04
C ALA A 32 -4.68 -12.30 -13.17
N HIS A 33 -5.72 -12.71 -13.89
CA HIS A 33 -6.95 -11.92 -14.03
C HIS A 33 -7.62 -11.64 -12.67
N GLN A 34 -7.74 -12.64 -11.80
CA GLN A 34 -8.33 -12.49 -10.47
C GLN A 34 -7.49 -11.55 -9.59
N ALA A 35 -6.17 -11.70 -9.59
CA ALA A 35 -5.27 -10.82 -8.83
C ALA A 35 -5.39 -9.36 -9.30
N LEU A 36 -5.37 -9.13 -10.62
CA LEU A 36 -5.53 -7.81 -11.22
C LEU A 36 -6.88 -7.17 -10.86
N GLN A 37 -7.98 -7.94 -10.87
CA GLN A 37 -9.29 -7.46 -10.45
C GLN A 37 -9.32 -7.03 -8.98
N GLN A 38 -8.58 -7.69 -8.08
CA GLN A 38 -8.48 -7.25 -6.70
C GLN A 38 -7.64 -5.97 -6.57
N LEU A 39 -6.50 -5.90 -7.25
CA LEU A 39 -5.64 -4.70 -7.22
C LEU A 39 -6.39 -3.46 -7.74
N ARG A 40 -7.22 -3.60 -8.79
CA ARG A 40 -8.03 -2.49 -9.35
C ARG A 40 -9.08 -1.93 -8.39
N LYS A 41 -9.45 -2.65 -7.33
CA LYS A 41 -10.37 -2.15 -6.29
C LYS A 41 -9.67 -1.33 -5.21
N ALA A 42 -8.35 -1.51 -5.06
CA ALA A 42 -7.56 -0.84 -4.04
C ALA A 42 -7.26 0.63 -4.44
N SER A 43 -6.86 1.43 -3.45
CA SER A 43 -6.33 2.78 -3.71
C SER A 43 -5.02 2.69 -4.50
N PRO A 44 -4.90 3.39 -5.64
CA PRO A 44 -3.66 3.47 -6.39
C PRO A 44 -2.48 3.97 -5.54
N LEU A 45 -2.69 4.98 -4.69
CA LEU A 45 -1.62 5.48 -3.82
C LEU A 45 -1.18 4.42 -2.80
N MET A 46 -2.14 3.74 -2.15
CA MET A 46 -1.78 2.72 -1.16
C MET A 46 -1.10 1.51 -1.77
N LEU A 47 -1.39 1.15 -3.02
CA LEU A 47 -0.63 0.10 -3.72
C LEU A 47 0.87 0.43 -3.76
N HIS A 48 1.22 1.67 -4.12
CA HIS A 48 2.61 2.12 -4.16
C HIS A 48 3.23 2.16 -2.76
N VAL A 49 2.50 2.71 -1.77
CA VAL A 49 2.95 2.76 -0.38
C VAL A 49 3.20 1.35 0.18
N THR A 50 2.28 0.41 0.00
CA THR A 50 2.45 -0.97 0.47
C THR A 50 3.62 -1.68 -0.20
N LEU A 51 3.83 -1.50 -1.52
CA LEU A 51 4.98 -2.08 -2.21
C LEU A 51 6.30 -1.56 -1.63
N GLU A 52 6.38 -0.26 -1.37
CA GLU A 52 7.56 0.35 -0.77
C GLU A 52 7.78 -0.11 0.68
N GLN A 53 6.71 -0.20 1.48
CA GLN A 53 6.76 -0.72 2.85
C GLN A 53 7.34 -2.14 2.89
N ILE A 54 6.80 -3.05 2.06
CA ILE A 54 7.26 -4.44 1.99
C ILE A 54 8.76 -4.52 1.65
N ARG A 55 9.27 -3.60 0.84
CA ARG A 55 10.70 -3.59 0.47
C ARG A 55 11.60 -3.02 1.56
N ARG A 56 11.15 -1.96 2.22
CA ARG A 56 11.87 -1.36 3.36
C ARG A 56 11.94 -2.36 4.52
N ALA A 57 10.81 -2.97 4.88
CA ALA A 57 10.68 -3.89 6.01
C ALA A 57 11.53 -5.17 5.88
N ARG A 58 11.83 -5.64 4.66
CA ARG A 58 12.68 -6.84 4.43
C ARG A 58 14.07 -6.76 5.07
N HIS A 59 14.53 -5.56 5.38
CA HIS A 59 15.86 -5.31 5.95
C HIS A 59 15.79 -4.73 7.38
N MET A 60 14.59 -4.70 7.98
CA MET A 60 14.36 -4.16 9.32
C MET A 60 14.24 -5.27 10.35
N THR A 61 14.48 -4.92 11.61
CA THR A 61 14.06 -5.75 12.74
C THR A 61 12.56 -5.58 12.98
N LEU A 62 11.97 -6.45 13.81
CA LEU A 62 10.54 -6.36 14.10
C LEU A 62 10.20 -5.06 14.84
N ALA A 63 11.06 -4.65 15.77
CA ALA A 63 10.85 -3.41 16.51
C ALA A 63 10.87 -2.18 15.57
N ASP A 64 11.76 -2.15 14.58
CA ASP A 64 11.85 -1.05 13.62
C ASP A 64 10.72 -1.06 12.60
N ASP A 65 10.30 -2.22 12.12
CA ASP A 65 9.13 -2.35 11.22
C ASP A 65 7.87 -1.83 11.92
N LEU A 66 7.63 -2.23 13.18
CA LEU A 66 6.48 -1.75 13.95
C LEU A 66 6.52 -0.24 14.24
N ARG A 67 7.71 0.37 14.35
CA ARG A 67 7.84 1.84 14.41
C ARG A 67 7.44 2.49 13.09
N MET A 68 7.95 1.99 11.97
CA MET A 68 7.57 2.46 10.63
C MET A 68 6.05 2.30 10.41
N GLU A 69 5.46 1.16 10.76
CA GLU A 69 4.01 0.96 10.65
C GLU A 69 3.22 1.94 11.51
N ARG A 70 3.72 2.24 12.72
CA ARG A 70 3.09 3.22 13.61
C ARG A 70 3.11 4.62 12.99
N ASP A 71 4.21 5.02 12.36
CA ASP A 71 4.32 6.27 11.60
C ASP A 71 3.31 6.29 10.45
N MET A 72 3.30 5.24 9.63
CA MET A 72 2.44 5.12 8.45
C MET A 72 0.96 5.21 8.82
N VAL A 73 0.51 4.51 9.87
CA VAL A 73 -0.89 4.56 10.32
C VAL A 73 -1.28 5.97 10.74
N HIS A 74 -0.40 6.72 11.42
CA HIS A 74 -0.68 8.12 11.73
C HIS A 74 -0.79 8.97 10.44
N ARG A 75 0.11 8.75 9.48
CA ARG A 75 0.11 9.45 8.19
C ARG A 75 -1.14 9.19 7.36
N CYS A 76 -1.70 7.98 7.40
CA CYS A 76 -2.97 7.63 6.74
C CYS A 76 -4.15 8.55 7.11
N PHE A 77 -4.18 9.07 8.34
CA PHE A 77 -5.23 9.97 8.81
C PHE A 77 -4.86 11.46 8.73
N THR A 78 -3.59 11.80 8.54
CA THR A 78 -3.10 13.18 8.73
C THR A 78 -2.48 13.82 7.48
N LEU A 79 -2.00 13.03 6.52
CA LEU A 79 -1.38 13.59 5.31
C LEU A 79 -2.38 14.28 4.39
N ARG A 80 -3.62 13.79 4.35
CA ARG A 80 -4.61 14.20 3.35
C ARG A 80 -5.95 14.50 4.01
N PRO A 81 -6.57 15.66 3.73
CA PRO A 81 -7.80 16.06 4.41
C PRO A 81 -9.03 15.35 3.82
N GLY A 82 -9.99 15.00 4.69
CA GLY A 82 -11.31 14.53 4.30
C GLY A 82 -11.29 13.36 3.31
N LEU A 83 -12.16 13.40 2.29
CA LEU A 83 -12.28 12.34 1.28
C LEU A 83 -11.09 12.24 0.31
N ALA A 84 -10.10 13.12 0.42
CA ALA A 84 -8.82 12.93 -0.27
C ALA A 84 -7.94 11.89 0.43
N SER A 85 -8.18 11.58 1.70
CA SER A 85 -7.52 10.47 2.41
C SER A 85 -8.12 9.13 2.00
N GLU A 86 -7.23 8.20 1.72
CA GLU A 86 -7.49 6.81 1.38
C GLU A 86 -8.25 6.11 2.49
N THR A 87 -7.89 6.38 3.75
CA THR A 87 -8.54 5.78 4.91
C THR A 87 -9.95 6.33 5.11
N VAL A 88 -10.12 7.65 5.03
CA VAL A 88 -11.44 8.28 5.19
C VAL A 88 -12.37 7.87 4.06
N GLU A 89 -11.89 7.87 2.81
CA GLU A 89 -12.68 7.44 1.65
C GLU A 89 -13.02 5.94 1.71
N SER A 90 -12.09 5.10 2.16
CA SER A 90 -12.38 3.67 2.40
C SER A 90 -13.48 3.49 3.43
N ILE A 91 -13.42 4.21 4.55
CA ILE A 91 -14.45 4.17 5.61
C ILE A 91 -15.79 4.65 5.06
N ARG A 92 -15.80 5.74 4.29
CA ARG A 92 -17.02 6.26 3.65
C ARG A 92 -17.66 5.18 2.77
N ALA A 93 -16.89 4.64 1.81
CA ALA A 93 -17.40 3.69 0.82
C ALA A 93 -17.84 2.34 1.42
N LEU A 94 -17.16 1.86 2.46
CA LEU A 94 -17.40 0.52 3.03
C LEU A 94 -18.34 0.52 4.24
N ALA A 95 -18.31 1.54 5.09
CA ALA A 95 -18.98 1.54 6.39
C ALA A 95 -20.06 2.62 6.53
N VAL A 96 -19.86 3.81 5.96
CA VAL A 96 -20.79 4.94 6.10
C VAL A 96 -21.87 4.87 5.02
N ASP A 97 -21.50 5.12 3.77
CA ASP A 97 -22.44 5.15 2.64
C ASP A 97 -22.70 3.74 2.11
N LYS A 98 -21.74 2.82 2.33
CA LYS A 98 -21.81 1.41 1.92
C LYS A 98 -22.04 1.21 0.42
N ASP A 99 -21.62 2.18 -0.39
CA ASP A 99 -21.74 2.14 -1.85
C ASP A 99 -20.71 1.20 -2.51
N ARG A 100 -19.66 0.79 -1.77
CA ARG A 100 -18.54 -0.02 -2.28
C ARG A 100 -17.90 0.59 -3.54
N SER A 101 -17.98 1.90 -3.70
CA SER A 101 -17.48 2.66 -4.86
C SER A 101 -16.58 3.80 -4.37
N PRO A 102 -15.37 3.47 -3.87
CA PRO A 102 -14.44 4.48 -3.41
C PRO A 102 -13.96 5.34 -4.58
N LYS A 103 -13.89 6.65 -4.34
CA LYS A 103 -13.43 7.67 -5.28
C LYS A 103 -11.99 8.03 -4.97
N TRP A 104 -11.08 7.15 -5.34
CA TRP A 104 -9.66 7.34 -5.10
C TRP A 104 -9.11 8.59 -5.80
N CYS A 105 -8.20 9.27 -5.12
CA CYS A 105 -7.47 10.40 -5.64
C CYS A 105 -6.00 10.18 -5.26
N PRO A 106 -5.06 9.93 -6.18
CA PRO A 106 -5.25 9.76 -7.62
C PRO A 106 -6.11 8.53 -7.95
N ALA A 107 -6.79 8.59 -9.10
CA ALA A 107 -7.69 7.52 -9.57
C ALA A 107 -6.95 6.42 -10.35
N ARG A 108 -5.73 6.68 -10.82
CA ARG A 108 -4.95 5.74 -11.64
C ARG A 108 -3.53 5.56 -11.07
N ILE A 109 -2.97 4.36 -11.25
CA ILE A 109 -1.62 4.03 -10.77
C ILE A 109 -0.52 4.86 -11.46
N GLN A 110 -0.76 5.30 -12.70
CA GLN A 110 0.19 6.11 -13.46
C GLN A 110 0.28 7.55 -12.95
N ASP A 111 -0.73 8.01 -12.19
CA ASP A 111 -0.78 9.37 -11.65
C ASP A 111 -0.13 9.46 -10.26
N VAL A 112 0.31 8.34 -9.68
CA VAL A 112 0.99 8.31 -8.38
C VAL A 112 2.45 8.71 -8.56
N THR A 113 2.85 9.79 -7.90
CA THR A 113 4.25 10.25 -7.91
C THR A 113 4.98 9.84 -6.63
N ARG A 114 6.31 9.91 -6.64
CA ARG A 114 7.14 9.58 -5.48
C ARG A 114 6.87 10.51 -4.31
N GLU A 115 6.60 11.78 -4.59
CA GLU A 115 6.32 12.84 -3.61
C GLU A 115 4.99 12.61 -2.89
N MET A 116 4.05 11.87 -3.49
CA MET A 116 2.83 11.44 -2.81
C MET A 116 3.08 10.28 -1.83
N VAL A 117 4.06 9.42 -2.14
CA VAL A 117 4.37 8.20 -1.38
C VAL A 117 5.33 8.46 -0.22
N ALA A 118 6.40 9.22 -0.47
CA ALA A 118 7.48 9.45 0.50
C ALA A 118 7.00 9.93 1.88
N PRO A 119 6.01 10.85 2.00
CA PRO A 119 5.56 11.35 3.30
C PRO A 119 4.92 10.30 4.21
N PHE A 120 4.47 9.15 3.69
CA PHE A 120 3.95 8.06 4.52
C PHE A 120 5.03 7.44 5.41
N PHE A 121 6.30 7.56 5.03
CA PHE A 121 7.44 7.00 5.74
C PHE A 121 8.22 8.03 6.56
N GLU A 122 7.69 9.24 6.70
CA GLU A 122 8.29 10.27 7.55
C GLU A 122 7.66 10.20 8.95
N SER A 123 8.47 9.90 9.97
CA SER A 123 7.95 9.86 11.34
C SER A 123 7.39 11.23 11.76
N PRO A 124 6.17 11.29 12.31
CA PRO A 124 5.64 12.51 12.91
C PRO A 124 6.21 12.74 14.33
N TRP A 125 6.99 11.80 14.87
CA TRP A 125 7.57 11.89 16.21
C TRP A 125 9.10 12.02 16.14
N ALA A 126 9.65 12.77 17.10
CA ALA A 126 11.08 12.63 17.40
C ALA A 126 11.33 11.28 18.10
N GLU A 127 12.52 10.71 17.97
CA GLU A 127 12.87 9.37 18.49
C GLU A 127 12.50 9.19 19.97
N GLN A 128 12.85 10.17 20.82
CA GLN A 128 12.56 10.18 22.25
C GLN A 128 11.08 10.32 22.60
N ALA A 129 10.26 10.75 21.65
CA ALA A 129 8.82 10.92 21.78
C ALA A 129 8.02 9.83 21.03
N HIS A 130 8.69 8.96 20.27
CA HIS A 130 8.04 7.92 19.51
C HIS A 130 7.23 6.99 20.44
N PRO A 131 5.96 6.67 20.13
CA PRO A 131 5.12 5.84 21.00
C PRO A 131 5.71 4.46 21.31
N LEU A 132 6.52 3.95 20.39
CA LEU A 132 7.21 2.66 20.49
C LEU A 132 8.72 2.81 20.74
N LYS A 133 9.18 3.92 21.33
CA LYS A 133 10.62 4.16 21.60
C LYS A 133 11.28 3.05 22.42
N SER A 134 10.54 2.47 23.38
CA SER A 134 11.05 1.43 24.27
C SER A 134 10.87 0.01 23.75
N LEU A 135 10.35 -0.17 22.54
CA LEU A 135 10.19 -1.49 21.93
C LEU A 135 11.56 -2.06 21.56
N SER A 136 11.81 -3.32 21.91
CA SER A 136 13.02 -4.06 21.53
C SER A 136 12.62 -5.33 20.78
N ASP A 137 13.57 -5.89 20.04
CA ASP A 137 13.41 -7.19 19.38
C ASP A 137 13.37 -8.37 20.38
#